data_AF-A0A2V7X4Y7-F1
#
_entry.id   AF-A0A2V7X4Y7-F1
#
_cell.length_a   1.000
_cell.length_b   1.000
_cell.length_c   1.000
_cell.angle_alpha   90.00
_cell.angle_beta   90.00
_cell.angle_gamma   90.00
#
_symmetry.space_group_name_H-M   'P 1'
#
loop_
_entity.id
_entity.type
_entity.pdbx_description
1 polymer ?
#
loop_
_entity_poly.entity_id
_entity_poly.type
_entity_poly.pdbx_seq_one_letter_code
_entity_poly.pdbx_strand_id
1 'polypeptide(L)'
;MKFALINPAWDFHGSIYFGCQEPHYPLELLFAYDQIAAAGHEPLLVDAQSDQLSIQQVKKRLHELISWLSRPLRLTCFGVAPRQNCEFRKPGFESSIPKR
;
A
#
# COMPACT_ATOMS: atom_id res chain seq x y z
N MET A 1 -1.49 3.58 -11.82
CA MET A 1 -2.08 4.78 -11.18
C MET A 1 -1.95 4.64 -9.66
N LYS A 2 -2.16 5.72 -8.90
CA LYS A 2 -2.01 5.70 -7.43
C LYS A 2 -3.38 5.80 -6.77
N PHE A 3 -3.60 5.01 -5.73
CA PHE A 3 -4.87 4.95 -5.02
C PHE A 3 -4.64 5.01 -3.52
N ALA A 4 -5.39 5.85 -2.82
CA ALA A 4 -5.43 5.86 -1.37
C ALA A 4 -6.79 5.32 -0.92
N LEU A 5 -6.76 4.20 -0.20
CA LEU A 5 -7.91 3.60 0.47
C LEU A 5 -7.86 4.06 1.92
N ILE A 6 -8.92 4.68 2.40
CA ILE A 6 -8.97 5.27 3.73
C ILE A 6 -10.14 4.67 4.48
N ASN A 7 -9.87 4.02 5.61
CA ASN A 7 -10.88 3.74 6.63
C ASN A 7 -10.85 4.89 7.65
N PRO A 8 -11.83 5.81 7.66
CA PRO A 8 -11.84 6.94 8.58
C PRO A 8 -11.94 6.52 10.06
N ALA A 9 -11.49 7.40 10.96
CA ALA A 9 -11.79 7.29 12.38
C ALA A 9 -13.25 7.72 12.61
N TRP A 10 -14.18 6.78 12.46
CA TRP A 10 -15.62 7.03 12.52
C TRP A 10 -16.04 7.43 13.94
N ASP A 11 -16.71 8.58 14.02
CA ASP A 11 -17.62 8.90 15.11
C ASP A 11 -19.04 8.60 14.61
N PHE A 12 -19.69 7.62 15.22
CA PHE A 12 -21.04 7.20 14.84
C PHE A 12 -22.12 8.18 15.32
N HIS A 13 -21.74 9.30 15.96
CA HIS A 13 -22.66 10.34 16.41
C HIS A 13 -23.56 10.85 15.28
N GLY A 14 -24.88 10.75 15.49
CA GLY A 14 -25.90 11.16 14.51
C GLY A 14 -26.07 10.21 13.31
N SER A 15 -25.41 9.06 13.32
CA SER A 15 -25.60 8.03 12.29
C SER A 15 -26.82 7.15 12.59
N ILE A 16 -27.38 6.54 11.54
CA ILE A 16 -28.37 5.45 11.64
C ILE A 16 -27.70 4.06 11.68
N TYR A 17 -26.42 4.00 12.05
CA TYR A 17 -25.65 2.76 12.09
C TYR A 17 -25.93 2.02 13.40
N PHE A 18 -26.64 0.89 13.30
CA PHE A 18 -27.00 0.03 14.45
C PHE A 18 -26.05 -1.17 14.63
N GLY A 19 -24.93 -1.19 13.91
CA GLY A 19 -23.96 -2.29 13.96
C GLY A 19 -23.00 -2.20 15.14
N CYS A 20 -21.98 -3.05 15.12
CA CYS A 20 -20.93 -3.03 16.12
C CYS A 20 -20.04 -1.79 15.96
N GLN A 21 -19.86 -1.03 17.03
CA GLN A 21 -19.03 0.19 17.04
C GLN A 21 -17.56 -0.08 17.38
N GLU A 22 -17.22 -1.32 17.73
CA GLU A 22 -15.82 -1.70 17.96
C GLU A 22 -15.01 -1.54 16.65
N PRO A 23 -13.72 -1.18 16.72
CA PRO A 23 -12.86 -1.17 15.55
C PRO A 23 -12.75 -2.58 14.94
N HIS A 24 -12.93 -2.67 13.63
CA HIS A 24 -12.73 -3.91 12.87
C HIS A 24 -11.74 -3.67 11.74
N TYR A 25 -11.07 -4.76 11.32
CA TYR A 25 -10.23 -4.70 10.14
C TYR A 25 -11.08 -4.40 8.88
N PRO A 26 -10.67 -3.46 8.03
CA PRO A 26 -11.42 -3.06 6.86
C PRO A 26 -11.20 -4.05 5.70
N LEU A 27 -11.83 -5.23 5.78
CA LEU A 27 -11.63 -6.34 4.85
C LEU A 27 -11.88 -5.95 3.38
N GLU A 28 -12.93 -5.17 3.11
CA GLU A 28 -13.25 -4.70 1.77
C GLU A 28 -12.12 -3.83 1.19
N LEU A 29 -11.50 -3.00 2.02
CA LEU A 29 -10.37 -2.19 1.60
C LEU A 29 -9.10 -3.03 1.41
N LEU A 30 -8.90 -4.07 2.23
CA LEU A 30 -7.79 -5.02 2.05
C LEU A 30 -7.93 -5.79 0.73
N PHE A 31 -9.13 -6.25 0.39
CA PHE A 31 -9.36 -6.89 -0.91
C PHE A 31 -9.17 -5.93 -2.08
N ALA A 32 -9.66 -4.69 -1.95
CA ALA A 32 -9.44 -3.67 -2.97
C ALA A 32 -7.94 -3.34 -3.14
N TYR A 33 -7.19 -3.29 -2.03
CA TYR A 33 -5.74 -3.09 -2.05
C TYR A 33 -5.05 -4.16 -2.91
N ASP A 34 -5.32 -5.44 -2.64
CA ASP A 34 -4.72 -6.56 -3.37
C ASP A 34 -5.07 -6.51 -4.87
N GLN A 35 -6.32 -6.21 -5.20
CA GLN A 35 -6.78 -6.10 -6.59
C GLN A 35 -6.09 -4.93 -7.33
N ILE A 36 -5.92 -3.79 -6.66
CA ILE A 36 -5.22 -2.62 -7.23
C ILE A 36 -3.74 -2.96 -7.43
N ALA A 37 -3.09 -3.60 -6.46
CA ALA A 37 -1.71 -4.05 -6.59
C ALA A 37 -1.53 -5.05 -7.75
N ALA A 38 -2.43 -6.04 -7.85
CA ALA A 38 -2.41 -7.04 -8.92
C ALA A 38 -2.59 -6.43 -10.32
N ALA A 39 -3.31 -5.31 -10.43
CA ALA A 39 -3.45 -4.54 -11.67
C ALA A 39 -2.21 -3.68 -12.02
N GLY A 40 -1.12 -3.76 -11.25
CA GLY A 40 0.09 -2.98 -11.48
C GLY A 40 -0.06 -1.50 -11.08
N HIS A 41 -0.92 -1.22 -10.11
CA HIS A 41 -1.09 0.12 -9.53
C HIS A 41 -0.46 0.19 -8.15
N GLU A 42 -0.35 1.41 -7.61
CA GLU A 42 0.26 1.67 -6.31
C GLU A 42 -0.84 2.03 -5.29
N PRO A 43 -1.32 1.05 -4.50
CA PRO A 43 -2.27 1.31 -3.43
C PRO A 43 -1.57 1.71 -2.12
N LEU A 44 -2.22 2.61 -1.38
CA LEU A 44 -1.95 2.91 0.02
C LEU A 44 -3.23 2.62 0.81
N LEU A 45 -3.13 1.89 1.91
CA LEU A 45 -4.22 1.74 2.88
C LEU A 45 -3.89 2.56 4.14
N VAL A 46 -4.82 3.40 4.56
CA VAL A 46 -4.76 4.12 5.84
C VAL A 46 -5.97 3.72 6.68
N ASP A 47 -5.73 2.96 7.75
CA ASP A 47 -6.76 2.59 8.72
C ASP A 47 -6.75 3.53 9.92
N ALA A 48 -7.47 4.65 9.81
CA ALA A 48 -7.53 5.66 10.86
C ALA A 48 -8.37 5.23 12.07
N GLN A 49 -9.31 4.28 11.90
CA GLN A 49 -10.10 3.74 13.01
C GLN A 49 -9.20 2.93 13.95
N SER A 50 -8.45 1.96 13.41
CA SER A 50 -7.57 1.10 14.21
C SER A 50 -6.36 1.87 14.77
N ASP A 51 -5.75 2.73 13.95
CA ASP A 51 -4.58 3.54 14.36
C ASP A 51 -4.94 4.78 15.19
N GLN A 52 -6.24 5.05 15.41
CA GLN A 52 -6.75 6.22 16.15
C GLN A 52 -6.19 7.55 15.62
N LEU A 53 -6.23 7.71 14.29
CA LEU A 53 -5.66 8.88 13.63
C LEU A 53 -6.68 10.00 13.49
N SER A 54 -6.25 11.21 13.85
CA SER A 54 -6.96 12.44 13.49
C SER A 54 -6.93 12.68 11.98
N ILE A 55 -7.89 13.46 11.49
CA ILE A 55 -7.96 13.91 10.09
C ILE A 55 -6.64 14.56 9.64
N GLN A 56 -5.97 15.32 10.52
CA GLN A 56 -4.70 15.98 10.20
C GLN A 56 -3.56 14.97 10.02
N GLN A 57 -3.52 13.92 10.85
CA GLN A 57 -2.53 12.84 10.71
C GLN A 57 -2.77 12.04 9.41
N VAL A 58 -4.03 11.77 9.06
CA VAL A 58 -4.38 11.12 7.78
C VAL A 58 -3.91 11.99 6.60
N LYS A 59 -4.24 13.29 6.60
CA LYS A 59 -3.80 14.23 5.57
C LYS A 59 -2.28 14.28 5.44
N LYS A 60 -1.56 14.28 6.57
CA LYS A 60 -0.09 14.24 6.58
C LYS A 60 0.44 12.97 5.91
N ARG A 61 -0.10 11.79 6.25
CA ARG A 61 0.29 10.51 5.61
C ARG A 61 0.02 10.52 4.10
N LEU A 62 -1.10 11.09 3.66
CA LEU A 62 -1.40 11.23 2.22
C LEU A 62 -0.40 12.14 1.51
N HIS A 63 -0.03 13.27 2.13
CA HIS A 63 1.01 14.16 1.57
C HIS A 63 2.38 13.49 1.52
N GLU A 64 2.75 12.68 2.51
CA GLU A 64 4.01 11.93 2.50
C GLU A 64 4.05 10.91 1.35
N LEU A 65 2.95 10.20 1.07
CA LEU A 65 2.84 9.32 -0.09
C LEU A 65 3.05 10.09 -1.41
N ILE A 66 2.36 11.22 -1.56
CA ILE A 66 2.46 12.05 -2.77
C ILE A 66 3.90 12.59 -2.92
N SER A 67 4.51 13.06 -1.83
CA SER A 67 5.85 13.64 -1.80
C SER A 67 6.96 12.62 -2.06
N TRP A 68 6.87 11.42 -1.46
CA TRP A 68 7.86 10.35 -1.61
C TRP A 68 8.00 9.92 -3.07
N LEU A 69 6.91 9.91 -3.83
CA LEU A 69 6.87 9.46 -5.23
C LEU A 69 7.08 10.59 -6.25
N SER A 70 7.10 11.86 -5.83
CA SER A 70 7.52 13.01 -6.65
C SER A 70 9.04 13.18 -6.67
N ARG A 71 9.76 12.43 -5.82
CA ARG A 71 11.21 12.36 -5.91
C ARG A 71 11.56 11.64 -7.22
N PRO A 72 12.39 12.23 -8.10
CA PRO A 72 12.89 11.49 -9.24
C PRO A 72 13.53 10.20 -8.70
N LEU A 73 13.30 9.08 -9.38
CA LEU A 73 14.03 7.83 -9.15
C LEU A 73 15.53 8.13 -9.23
N ARG A 74 16.14 8.53 -8.11
CA ARG A 74 17.55 8.30 -7.91
C ARG A 74 17.61 6.79 -7.77
N LEU A 75 17.96 6.15 -8.87
CA LEU A 75 18.72 4.92 -8.88
C LEU A 75 19.89 5.14 -7.92
N THR A 76 19.69 4.90 -6.63
CA THR A 76 20.79 4.60 -5.74
C THR A 76 21.25 3.22 -6.17
N CYS A 77 22.11 3.20 -7.17
CA CYS A 77 23.07 2.14 -7.36
C CYS A 77 23.83 2.03 -6.04
N PHE A 78 23.36 1.17 -5.15
CA PHE A 78 24.16 0.74 -4.01
C PHE A 78 25.33 -0.03 -4.58
N GLY A 79 26.52 0.56 -4.50
CA GLY A 79 27.79 -0.14 -4.67
C GLY A 79 28.25 -0.30 -6.11
N VAL A 80 29.15 0.59 -6.51
CA VAL A 80 30.05 0.42 -7.65
C VAL A 80 31.09 -0.65 -7.31
N ALA A 81 31.13 -1.74 -8.07
CA ALA A 81 32.37 -2.43 -8.44
C ALA A 81 32.24 -2.94 -9.90
N PRO A 82 33.32 -2.93 -10.69
CA PRO A 82 33.23 -2.54 -12.09
C PRO A 82 33.15 -3.70 -13.08
N ARG A 83 32.49 -3.42 -14.21
CA ARG A 83 32.63 -4.03 -15.53
C ARG A 83 32.56 -5.57 -15.58
N GLN A 84 31.39 -6.08 -15.95
CA GLN A 84 31.24 -7.00 -17.09
C GLN A 84 29.76 -7.07 -17.47
N ASN A 85 29.50 -7.15 -18.77
CA ASN A 85 28.18 -7.08 -19.40
C ASN A 85 27.13 -7.95 -18.69
N CYS A 86 26.17 -7.33 -18.02
CA CYS A 86 24.93 -8.01 -17.63
C CYS A 86 23.98 -8.01 -18.84
N GLU A 87 24.09 -9.06 -19.64
CA GLU A 87 23.10 -9.42 -20.64
C GLU A 87 21.78 -9.74 -19.94
N PHE A 88 20.70 -9.08 -20.36
CA PHE A 88 19.37 -9.21 -19.76
C PHE A 88 18.82 -10.62 -19.98
N ARG A 89 19.01 -11.52 -19.02
CA ARG A 89 18.37 -12.85 -19.03
C ARG A 89 17.04 -12.76 -18.29
N LYS A 90 15.92 -12.95 -18.99
CA LYS A 90 14.60 -13.09 -18.38
C LYS A 90 14.65 -14.24 -17.35
N PRO A 91 14.19 -14.05 -16.10
CA PRO A 91 14.08 -15.16 -15.16
C PRO A 91 12.98 -16.11 -15.65
N GLY A 92 13.40 -17.34 -15.96
CA GLY A 92 12.51 -18.46 -16.20
C GLY A 92 11.79 -18.84 -14.92
N PHE A 93 10.51 -19.17 -15.08
CA PHE A 93 9.62 -19.70 -14.06
C PHE A 93 10.07 -21.13 -13.69
N GLU A 94 10.77 -21.31 -12.57
CA GLU A 94 10.99 -22.63 -11.97
C GLU A 94 10.02 -22.84 -10.81
N SER A 95 8.89 -23.50 -11.13
CA SER A 95 7.96 -23.99 -10.12
C SER A 95 8.59 -25.16 -9.36
N SER A 96 8.98 -24.92 -8.11
CA SER A 96 9.39 -25.98 -7.18
C SER A 96 8.19 -26.42 -6.36
N ILE A 97 7.41 -27.36 -6.91
CA ILE A 97 6.43 -28.15 -6.13
C ILE A 97 7.24 -29.24 -5.39
N PRO A 98 7.20 -29.31 -4.05
CA PRO A 98 7.83 -30.41 -3.31
C PRO A 98 7.02 -31.69 -3.55
N LYS A 99 7.65 -32.69 -4.19
CA LYS A 99 7.11 -34.06 -4.25
C LYS A 99 7.18 -34.67 -2.84
N ARG A 100 6.03 -34.98 -2.26
CA ARG A 100 5.90 -36.08 -1.28
C ARG A 100 5.81 -37.39 -2.03
#